data_AF-A0A8S1H607-F1
#
_entry.id   AF-A0A8S1H607-F1
#
_cell.length_a   1.000
_cell.length_b   1.000
_cell.length_c   1.000
_cell.angle_alpha   90.00
_cell.angle_beta   90.00
_cell.angle_gamma   90.00
#
_symmetry.space_group_name_H-M   'P 1'
#
loop_
_entity.id
_entity.type
_entity.pdbx_description
1 polymer ?
#
loop_
_entity_poly.entity_id
_entity_poly.type
_entity_poly.pdbx_seq_one_letter_code
_entity_poly.pdbx_strand_id
1 'polypeptide(L)'
;MKWTTLYTTIVIAFLISFSSANDDFNSELHSTYEEEPGSISTVLVSTIDGHLRALDSKNGRILWTIREDAVLRSPSTVKQGFTYLPNPIDGSLYLLKDSSLKKLPFNIPQLVHASPCRGNDGVLYAGSKKDVWFGIDPLTGTKVETLSSSSADRICPANKGSAVFVGRTEYRVSMFDGSNRARTWNVTYNDYSAHLLPENSNYKLRHYVSTSSGNILAVDSVTAEIRWEQDLKEQIVAIYLLQNDGLHKLPFEVLGRETLENSIKISLIFLFEDQ
;
A
#
# COMPACT_ATOMS: atom_id res chain seq x y z
N MET A 1 -36.36 2.21 -73.21
CA MET A 1 -37.33 1.24 -72.67
C MET A 1 -36.59 -0.09 -72.49
N LYS A 2 -36.57 -0.63 -71.25
CA LYS A 2 -36.21 -2.00 -70.77
C LYS A 2 -35.22 -2.87 -71.59
N TRP A 3 -34.00 -3.19 -71.11
CA TRP A 3 -33.56 -4.09 -70.01
C TRP A 3 -33.35 -5.57 -70.42
N THR A 4 -32.38 -6.19 -69.71
CA THR A 4 -32.02 -7.63 -69.54
C THR A 4 -31.13 -8.28 -70.61
N THR A 5 -29.86 -8.71 -70.39
CA THR A 5 -29.10 -9.57 -69.43
C THR A 5 -29.07 -11.06 -69.81
N LEU A 6 -27.86 -11.66 -69.89
CA LEU A 6 -27.35 -12.94 -69.30
C LEU A 6 -26.17 -13.51 -70.15
N TYR A 7 -24.93 -13.49 -69.63
CA TYR A 7 -24.15 -14.57 -68.98
C TYR A 7 -23.53 -15.64 -69.91
N THR A 8 -22.20 -15.81 -69.86
CA THR A 8 -21.49 -17.08 -69.51
C THR A 8 -19.96 -16.90 -69.44
N THR A 9 -19.35 -17.79 -68.65
CA THR A 9 -18.02 -17.81 -67.98
C THR A 9 -16.82 -18.28 -68.81
N ILE A 10 -15.59 -17.87 -68.45
CA ILE A 10 -14.33 -18.60 -68.70
C ILE A 10 -13.39 -18.50 -67.49
N VAL A 11 -12.81 -19.65 -67.12
CA VAL A 11 -11.81 -19.88 -66.06
C VAL A 11 -10.40 -19.62 -66.59
N ILE A 12 -9.54 -18.94 -65.83
CA ILE A 12 -8.08 -18.88 -66.08
C ILE A 12 -7.32 -19.05 -64.76
N ALA A 13 -6.38 -20.01 -64.76
CA ALA A 13 -5.42 -20.29 -63.71
C ALA A 13 -4.23 -19.31 -63.77
N PHE A 14 -3.65 -18.96 -62.60
CA PHE A 14 -2.35 -18.28 -62.56
C PHE A 14 -1.44 -18.82 -61.46
N LEU A 15 -0.17 -18.92 -61.84
CA LEU A 15 1.00 -19.49 -61.15
C LEU A 15 1.38 -18.70 -59.88
N ILE A 16 1.78 -19.42 -58.83
CA ILE A 16 2.43 -18.83 -57.65
C ILE A 16 3.94 -18.95 -57.83
N SER A 17 4.62 -17.81 -57.93
CA SER A 17 6.08 -17.70 -57.86
C SER A 17 6.54 -17.65 -56.41
N PHE A 18 7.52 -18.48 -56.04
CA PHE A 18 8.24 -18.38 -54.78
C PHE A 18 9.26 -17.24 -54.84
N SER A 19 9.19 -16.35 -53.84
CA SER A 19 10.19 -15.32 -53.55
C SER A 19 10.55 -15.45 -52.07
N SER A 20 11.79 -15.84 -51.78
CA SER A 20 12.32 -15.90 -50.41
C SER A 20 12.59 -14.48 -49.91
N ALA A 21 11.97 -14.10 -48.80
CA ALA A 21 12.32 -12.89 -48.06
C ALA A 21 12.61 -13.30 -46.61
N ASN A 22 13.76 -12.85 -46.12
CA ASN A 22 14.31 -13.07 -44.79
C ASN A 22 13.29 -12.81 -43.67
N ASP A 23 13.18 -13.76 -42.73
CA ASP A 23 12.59 -13.53 -41.41
C ASP A 23 13.59 -12.74 -40.55
N ASP A 24 13.51 -11.41 -40.57
CA ASP A 24 14.01 -10.59 -39.47
C ASP A 24 12.90 -10.50 -38.41
N PHE A 25 13.03 -11.34 -37.38
CA PHE A 25 12.09 -11.44 -36.27
C PHE A 25 12.31 -10.28 -35.28
N ASN A 26 11.85 -9.08 -35.64
CA ASN A 26 11.66 -7.97 -34.69
C ASN A 26 10.16 -7.73 -34.52
N SER A 27 9.52 -8.51 -33.66
CA SER A 27 8.22 -8.14 -33.09
C SER A 27 8.47 -7.23 -31.88
N GLU A 28 8.48 -5.92 -32.10
CA GLU A 28 8.17 -4.96 -31.05
C GLU A 28 6.76 -5.26 -30.55
N LEU A 29 6.67 -5.94 -29.40
CA LEU A 29 5.46 -5.99 -28.59
C LEU A 29 5.23 -4.61 -28.00
N HIS A 30 4.68 -3.70 -28.81
CA HIS A 30 3.97 -2.54 -28.32
C HIS A 30 2.63 -3.04 -27.76
N SER A 31 2.66 -3.58 -26.54
CA SER A 31 1.43 -3.82 -25.78
C SER A 31 0.90 -2.47 -25.30
N THR A 32 0.15 -1.80 -26.17
CA THR A 32 -0.73 -0.71 -25.76
C THR A 32 -1.87 -1.36 -24.98
N TYR A 33 -1.66 -1.55 -23.68
CA TYR A 33 -2.75 -1.86 -22.75
C TYR A 33 -3.62 -0.61 -22.69
N GLU A 34 -4.65 -0.54 -23.53
CA GLU A 34 -5.76 0.36 -23.29
C GLU A 34 -6.34 0.02 -21.91
N GLU A 35 -6.40 1.00 -21.01
CA GLU A 35 -7.02 0.82 -19.69
C GLU A 35 -8.47 0.36 -19.88
N GLU A 36 -8.78 -0.86 -19.47
CA GLU A 36 -10.15 -1.38 -19.46
C GLU A 36 -11.06 -0.37 -18.73
N PRO A 37 -12.06 0.19 -19.42
CA PRO A 37 -12.96 1.20 -18.86
C PRO A 37 -13.84 0.54 -17.79
N GLY A 38 -13.36 0.57 -16.55
CA GLY A 38 -14.02 -0.12 -15.43
C GLY A 38 -13.09 -0.61 -14.33
N SER A 39 -11.76 -0.58 -14.53
CA SER A 39 -10.81 -0.87 -13.45
C SER A 39 -10.85 0.24 -12.40
N ILE A 40 -11.59 0.02 -11.30
CA ILE A 40 -11.56 0.91 -10.13
C ILE A 40 -10.19 0.76 -9.50
N SER A 41 -9.25 1.64 -9.86
CA SER A 41 -7.98 1.78 -9.17
C SER A 41 -8.29 2.26 -7.75
N THR A 42 -8.13 1.36 -6.77
CA THR A 42 -8.45 1.60 -5.37
C THR A 42 -7.16 1.84 -4.60
N VAL A 43 -7.09 2.99 -3.93
CA VAL A 43 -5.97 3.34 -3.05
C VAL A 43 -6.36 2.99 -1.62
N LEU A 44 -5.57 2.16 -0.96
CA LEU A 44 -5.76 1.82 0.45
C LEU A 44 -4.86 2.69 1.32
N VAL A 45 -5.45 3.33 2.32
CA VAL A 45 -4.71 4.16 3.28
C VAL A 45 -4.83 3.54 4.67
N SER A 46 -3.69 3.22 5.26
CA SER A 46 -3.57 2.69 6.61
C SER A 46 -3.29 3.83 7.58
N THR A 47 -4.09 3.91 8.66
CA THR A 47 -3.89 4.86 9.75
C THR A 47 -3.40 4.18 11.02
N ILE A 48 -2.74 4.96 11.90
CA ILE A 48 -2.06 4.45 13.09
C ILE A 48 -2.97 3.67 14.05
N ASP A 49 -4.25 4.00 14.08
CA ASP A 49 -5.29 3.38 14.90
C ASP A 49 -5.77 2.01 14.36
N GLY A 50 -5.26 1.57 13.21
CA GLY A 50 -5.55 0.26 12.63
C GLY A 50 -6.66 0.27 11.58
N HIS A 51 -7.18 1.43 11.18
CA HIS A 51 -8.11 1.48 10.05
C HIS A 51 -7.36 1.39 8.72
N LEU A 52 -7.90 0.56 7.82
CA LEU A 52 -7.52 0.47 6.42
C LEU A 52 -8.70 0.97 5.59
N ARG A 53 -8.56 2.14 4.97
CA ARG A 53 -9.62 2.81 4.21
C ARG A 53 -9.35 2.70 2.73
N ALA A 54 -10.34 2.25 1.96
CA ALA A 54 -10.29 2.27 0.51
C ALA A 54 -10.80 3.61 -0.01
N LEU A 55 -10.01 4.25 -0.84
CA LEU A 55 -10.31 5.50 -1.51
C LEU A 55 -10.37 5.25 -3.01
N ASP A 56 -11.36 5.86 -3.66
CA ASP A 56 -11.42 5.94 -5.12
C ASP A 56 -10.25 6.82 -5.60
N SER A 57 -9.38 6.26 -6.45
CA SER A 57 -8.20 6.99 -6.95
C SER A 57 -8.54 8.25 -7.74
N LYS A 58 -9.76 8.39 -8.28
CA LYS A 58 -10.16 9.52 -9.11
C LYS A 58 -10.62 10.73 -8.30
N ASN A 59 -11.31 10.49 -7.18
CA ASN A 59 -11.99 11.55 -6.42
C ASN A 59 -11.72 11.52 -4.91
N GLY A 60 -10.94 10.56 -4.40
CA GLY A 60 -10.58 10.49 -2.98
C GLY A 60 -11.72 10.09 -2.04
N ARG A 61 -12.89 9.71 -2.56
CA ARG A 61 -14.02 9.28 -1.74
C ARG A 61 -13.72 7.94 -1.09
N ILE A 62 -14.01 7.85 0.20
CA ILE A 62 -13.92 6.59 0.95
C ILE A 62 -15.01 5.63 0.43
N LEU A 63 -14.58 4.50 -0.12
CA LEU A 63 -15.45 3.43 -0.63
C LEU A 63 -15.88 2.51 0.51
N TRP A 64 -14.92 2.09 1.33
CA TRP A 64 -15.14 1.20 2.48
C TRP A 64 -14.00 1.35 3.50
N THR A 65 -14.19 0.78 4.69
CA THR A 65 -13.21 0.82 5.77
C THR A 65 -13.19 -0.51 6.51
N ILE A 66 -11.98 -1.04 6.72
CA ILE A 66 -11.71 -2.20 7.55
C ILE A 66 -11.02 -1.73 8.83
N ARG A 67 -11.40 -2.31 9.96
CA ARG A 67 -10.77 -2.05 11.26
C ARG A 67 -9.96 -3.26 11.70
N GLU A 68 -8.67 -3.05 11.92
CA GLU A 68 -7.75 -3.98 12.55
C GLU A 68 -7.27 -3.46 13.90
N ASP A 69 -6.41 -4.24 14.57
CA ASP A 69 -5.62 -3.73 15.69
C ASP A 69 -4.75 -2.53 15.27
N ALA A 70 -4.45 -1.64 16.22
CA ALA A 70 -3.59 -0.48 15.95
C ALA A 70 -2.23 -0.88 15.35
N VAL A 71 -1.70 -0.04 14.46
CA VAL A 71 -0.40 -0.26 13.80
C VAL A 71 0.72 -0.29 14.83
N LEU A 72 0.61 0.54 15.87
CA LEU A 72 1.63 0.65 16.89
C LEU A 72 0.99 0.76 18.27
N ARG A 73 1.41 -0.12 19.18
CA ARG A 73 1.08 -0.07 20.61
C ARG A 73 2.38 -0.08 21.40
N SER A 74 2.69 1.02 22.09
CA SER A 74 3.86 1.14 22.95
C SER A 74 3.49 1.82 24.27
N PRO A 75 4.29 1.65 25.34
CA PRO A 75 4.03 2.30 26.61
C PRO A 75 4.18 3.82 26.42
N SER A 76 3.21 4.59 26.91
CA SER A 76 3.20 6.06 26.79
C SER A 76 4.10 6.77 27.82
N THR A 77 4.58 6.05 28.85
CA THR A 77 5.32 6.65 29.96
C THR A 77 6.82 6.73 29.69
N VAL A 78 7.35 7.95 29.58
CA VAL A 78 8.79 8.23 29.67
C VAL A 78 9.22 8.01 31.12
N LYS A 79 9.77 6.84 31.45
CA LYS A 79 10.24 6.57 32.81
C LYS A 79 11.66 7.07 32.99
N GLN A 80 11.87 7.96 33.97
CA GLN A 80 13.20 8.38 34.42
C GLN A 80 14.11 8.90 33.29
N GLY A 81 13.53 9.68 32.36
CA GLY A 81 14.27 10.25 31.24
C GLY A 81 14.74 9.22 30.20
N PHE A 82 14.29 7.96 30.26
CA PHE A 82 14.63 6.89 29.34
C PHE A 82 13.36 6.28 28.72
N THR A 83 13.23 6.28 27.40
CA THR A 83 12.20 5.51 26.68
C THR A 83 12.60 5.20 25.25
N TYR A 84 12.01 4.15 24.68
CA TYR A 84 12.06 3.87 23.25
C TYR A 84 10.85 4.51 22.57
N LEU A 85 11.11 5.18 21.46
CA LEU A 85 10.11 5.81 20.59
C LEU A 85 10.10 5.07 19.25
N PRO A 86 9.10 4.20 19.03
CA PRO A 86 8.93 3.51 17.76
C PRO A 86 8.29 4.43 16.71
N ASN A 87 8.81 4.38 15.49
CA ASN A 87 8.22 5.05 14.33
C ASN A 87 7.11 4.17 13.74
N PRO A 88 5.87 4.65 13.62
CA PRO A 88 4.76 3.87 13.08
C PRO A 88 4.85 3.59 11.56
N ILE A 89 5.70 4.29 10.81
CA ILE A 89 5.82 4.14 9.35
C ILE A 89 6.68 2.93 8.94
N ASP A 90 7.76 2.67 9.65
CA ASP A 90 8.79 1.68 9.28
C ASP A 90 9.26 0.81 10.46
N GLY A 91 8.71 1.03 11.65
CA GLY A 91 9.14 0.37 12.87
C GLY A 91 10.54 0.77 13.35
N SER A 92 11.16 1.83 12.79
CA SER A 92 12.45 2.36 13.27
C SER A 92 12.35 2.70 14.76
N LEU A 93 13.41 2.39 15.52
CA LEU A 93 13.45 2.69 16.95
C LEU A 93 14.36 3.86 17.25
N TYR A 94 13.87 4.76 18.08
CA TYR A 94 14.65 5.86 18.65
C TYR A 94 14.73 5.68 20.16
N LEU A 95 15.87 6.04 20.74
CA LEU A 95 16.09 6.09 22.16
C LEU A 95 16.05 7.55 22.60
N LEU A 96 15.13 7.88 23.50
CA LEU A 96 15.13 9.15 24.24
C LEU A 96 15.77 8.87 25.59
N LYS A 97 16.97 9.42 25.84
CA LYS A 97 17.67 9.33 27.12
C LYS A 97 18.20 10.70 27.54
N ASP A 98 17.82 11.19 28.72
CA ASP A 98 18.29 12.46 29.29
C ASP A 98 18.13 13.63 28.30
N SER A 99 16.97 13.71 27.65
CA SER A 99 16.64 14.67 26.57
C SER A 99 17.45 14.53 25.28
N SER A 100 18.31 13.52 25.16
CA SER A 100 18.99 13.16 23.90
C SER A 100 18.17 12.13 23.13
N LEU A 101 17.86 12.43 21.87
CA LEU A 101 17.20 11.52 20.94
C LEU A 101 18.23 10.88 20.01
N LYS A 102 18.30 9.55 20.00
CA LYS A 102 19.21 8.77 19.15
C LYS A 102 18.46 7.74 18.33
N LYS A 103 18.63 7.72 17.02
CA LYS A 103 18.15 6.62 16.16
C LYS A 103 18.99 5.37 16.42
N LEU A 104 18.34 4.23 16.66
CA LEU A 104 18.98 2.94 16.85
C LEU A 104 19.29 2.28 15.50
N PRO A 105 20.31 1.41 15.41
CA PRO A 105 20.71 0.77 14.16
C PRO A 105 19.80 -0.39 13.74
N PHE A 106 18.70 -0.63 14.45
CA PHE A 106 17.74 -1.69 14.18
C PHE A 106 16.30 -1.17 14.33
N ASN A 107 15.39 -1.76 13.57
CA ASN A 107 13.94 -1.56 13.70
C ASN A 107 13.29 -2.72 14.48
N ILE A 108 11.98 -2.61 14.76
CA ILE A 108 11.23 -3.63 15.51
C ILE A 108 11.28 -5.01 14.81
N PRO A 109 11.00 -5.15 13.49
CA PRO A 109 11.14 -6.43 12.79
C PRO A 109 12.53 -7.08 12.92
N GLN A 110 13.60 -6.29 12.76
CA GLN A 110 14.98 -6.76 12.91
C GLN A 110 15.28 -7.21 14.34
N LEU A 111 14.79 -6.47 15.34
CA LEU A 111 14.96 -6.84 16.74
C LEU A 111 14.20 -8.13 17.08
N VAL A 112 12.99 -8.33 16.55
CA VAL A 112 12.26 -9.60 16.68
C VAL A 112 13.05 -10.74 16.05
N HIS A 113 13.61 -10.54 14.85
CA HIS A 113 14.39 -11.57 14.16
C HIS A 113 15.68 -11.95 14.92
N ALA A 114 16.33 -10.97 15.56
CA ALA A 114 17.52 -11.18 16.38
C ALA A 114 17.21 -11.73 17.79
N SER A 115 15.93 -11.86 18.16
CA SER A 115 15.53 -12.33 19.49
C SER A 115 15.49 -13.87 19.59
N PRO A 116 15.67 -14.45 20.79
CA PRO A 116 15.99 -13.76 22.05
C PRO A 116 17.45 -13.30 22.11
N CYS A 117 17.70 -12.11 22.66
CA CYS A 117 19.05 -11.58 22.82
C CYS A 117 19.22 -10.81 24.14
N ARG A 118 20.49 -10.60 24.54
CA ARG A 118 20.86 -9.83 25.72
C ARG A 118 21.75 -8.67 25.32
N GLY A 119 21.39 -7.45 25.71
CA GLY A 119 22.21 -6.26 25.52
C GLY A 119 23.40 -6.21 26.47
N ASN A 120 24.40 -5.39 26.14
CA ASN A 120 25.57 -5.16 27.00
C ASN A 120 25.22 -4.48 28.32
N ASP A 121 24.07 -3.81 28.38
CA ASP A 121 23.46 -3.25 29.58
C ASP A 121 22.79 -4.31 30.47
N GLY A 122 22.81 -5.58 30.04
CA GLY A 122 22.23 -6.70 30.76
C GLY A 122 20.74 -6.92 30.49
N VAL A 123 20.11 -6.07 29.67
CA VAL A 123 18.68 -6.12 29.35
C VAL A 123 18.40 -7.27 28.37
N LEU A 124 17.36 -8.05 28.64
CA LEU A 124 16.91 -9.14 27.78
C LEU A 124 15.79 -8.67 26.86
N TYR A 125 15.88 -9.06 25.59
CA TYR A 125 14.87 -8.80 24.57
C TYR A 125 14.29 -10.13 24.10
N ALA A 126 12.97 -10.23 24.11
CA ALA A 126 12.22 -11.35 23.58
C ALA A 126 11.30 -10.83 22.48
N GLY A 127 11.35 -11.47 21.32
CA GLY A 127 10.59 -11.11 20.14
C GLY A 127 9.64 -12.24 19.75
N SER A 128 8.47 -11.89 19.23
CA SER A 128 7.57 -12.84 18.57
C SER A 128 7.00 -12.22 17.30
N LYS A 129 6.85 -13.05 16.27
CA LYS A 129 6.24 -12.70 14.99
C LYS A 129 4.99 -13.56 14.79
N LYS A 130 3.88 -12.94 14.40
CA LYS A 130 2.65 -13.64 14.01
C LYS A 130 2.17 -13.10 12.67
N ASP A 131 2.09 -13.97 11.67
CA ASP A 131 1.55 -13.63 10.35
C ASP A 131 0.07 -14.03 10.29
N VAL A 132 -0.78 -13.13 9.80
CA VAL A 132 -2.21 -13.35 9.56
C VAL A 132 -2.51 -13.02 8.10
N TRP A 133 -3.27 -13.87 7.42
CA TRP A 133 -3.73 -13.65 6.06
C TRP A 133 -5.25 -13.60 6.06
N PHE A 134 -5.82 -12.66 5.31
CA PHE A 134 -7.25 -12.58 5.11
C PHE A 134 -7.56 -12.14 3.68
N GLY A 135 -8.62 -12.72 3.11
CA GLY A 135 -9.15 -12.27 1.83
C GLY A 135 -10.02 -11.04 2.03
N ILE A 136 -9.95 -10.09 1.11
CA ILE A 136 -10.86 -8.94 1.05
C ILE A 136 -11.55 -8.89 -0.30
N ASP A 137 -12.85 -8.62 -0.32
CA ASP A 137 -13.52 -8.20 -1.53
C ASP A 137 -13.09 -6.76 -1.86
N PRO A 138 -12.43 -6.50 -3.01
CA PRO A 138 -11.93 -5.18 -3.36
C PRO A 138 -13.04 -4.12 -3.52
N LEU A 139 -14.27 -4.54 -3.86
CA LEU A 139 -15.38 -3.61 -4.09
C LEU A 139 -16.06 -3.21 -2.79
N THR A 140 -16.24 -4.15 -1.86
CA THR A 140 -17.03 -3.94 -0.64
C THR A 140 -16.19 -3.80 0.63
N GLY A 141 -14.92 -4.24 0.61
CA GLY A 141 -14.07 -4.32 1.79
C GLY A 141 -14.45 -5.44 2.76
N THR A 142 -15.39 -6.31 2.38
CA THR A 142 -15.80 -7.43 3.23
C THR A 142 -14.68 -8.46 3.33
N LYS A 143 -14.37 -8.89 4.56
CA LYS A 143 -13.40 -9.97 4.80
C LYS A 143 -14.01 -11.29 4.38
N VAL A 144 -13.37 -11.98 3.44
CA VAL A 144 -13.72 -13.33 3.04
C VAL A 144 -13.04 -14.29 3.99
N GLU A 145 -13.85 -14.98 4.80
CA GLU A 145 -13.35 -15.91 5.80
C GLU A 145 -12.57 -17.05 5.13
N THR A 146 -11.30 -17.20 5.51
CA THR A 146 -10.42 -18.24 4.98
C THR A 146 -10.02 -19.17 6.12
N LEU A 147 -10.63 -20.36 6.12
CA LEU A 147 -10.28 -21.54 6.91
C LEU A 147 -10.53 -21.46 8.43
N SER A 148 -11.70 -21.92 8.85
CA SER A 148 -11.91 -22.48 10.19
C SER A 148 -11.36 -23.91 10.21
N SER A 149 -10.59 -24.27 11.25
CA SER A 149 -9.93 -25.58 11.40
C SER A 149 -10.91 -26.78 11.51
N SER A 150 -12.21 -26.58 11.34
CA SER A 150 -13.28 -27.54 11.59
C SER A 150 -14.11 -27.93 10.37
N SER A 151 -13.75 -27.50 9.16
CA SER A 151 -14.45 -27.90 7.94
C SER A 151 -13.52 -28.70 7.01
N ALA A 152 -14.01 -29.84 6.55
CA ALA A 152 -13.30 -30.81 5.72
C ALA A 152 -13.01 -30.32 4.29
N ASP A 153 -13.41 -29.09 3.95
CA ASP A 153 -13.22 -28.50 2.63
C ASP A 153 -12.00 -27.58 2.64
N ARG A 154 -10.80 -28.17 2.53
CA ARG A 154 -9.53 -27.48 2.24
C ARG A 154 -9.49 -26.95 0.80
N ILE A 155 -10.49 -26.18 0.39
CA ILE A 155 -10.50 -25.59 -0.94
C ILE A 155 -9.77 -24.27 -0.85
N CYS A 156 -8.66 -24.15 -1.58
CA CYS A 156 -7.97 -22.89 -1.78
C CYS A 156 -9.01 -21.85 -2.27
N PRO A 157 -9.20 -20.73 -1.56
CA PRO A 157 -10.22 -19.72 -1.88
C PRO A 157 -10.01 -19.02 -3.24
N ALA A 158 -8.89 -19.29 -3.93
CA ALA A 158 -8.62 -18.83 -5.30
C ALA A 158 -9.75 -19.12 -6.30
N ASN A 159 -10.61 -20.11 -6.03
CA ASN A 159 -11.70 -20.50 -6.93
C ASN A 159 -13.07 -19.89 -6.59
N LYS A 160 -13.19 -19.03 -5.57
CA LYS A 160 -14.44 -18.33 -5.25
C LYS A 160 -14.20 -16.83 -5.08
N GLY A 161 -14.38 -16.11 -6.19
CA GLY A 161 -14.54 -14.66 -6.18
C GLY A 161 -13.24 -13.88 -6.30
N SER A 162 -13.37 -12.64 -6.76
CA SER A 162 -12.33 -11.62 -6.97
C SER A 162 -11.65 -11.14 -5.68
N ALA A 163 -11.51 -12.00 -4.67
CA ALA A 163 -10.95 -11.64 -3.38
C ALA A 163 -9.43 -11.49 -3.48
N VAL A 164 -8.92 -10.39 -2.93
CA VAL A 164 -7.48 -10.12 -2.84
C VAL A 164 -6.98 -10.55 -1.46
N PHE A 165 -5.90 -11.32 -1.40
CA PHE A 165 -5.30 -11.75 -0.13
C PHE A 165 -4.35 -10.69 0.40
N VAL A 166 -4.59 -10.28 1.64
CA VAL A 166 -3.77 -9.31 2.37
C VAL A 166 -3.10 -10.01 3.54
N GLY A 167 -1.76 -9.98 3.55
CA GLY A 167 -0.95 -10.43 4.67
C GLY A 167 -0.73 -9.28 5.65
N ARG A 168 -0.88 -9.56 6.94
CA ARG A 168 -0.59 -8.62 8.02
C ARG A 168 0.24 -9.32 9.09
N THR A 169 1.38 -8.75 9.41
CA THR A 169 2.32 -9.29 10.39
C THR A 169 2.29 -8.48 11.67
N GLU A 170 2.06 -9.14 12.80
CA GLU A 170 2.28 -8.60 14.15
C GLU A 170 3.69 -8.95 14.62
N TYR A 171 4.46 -7.93 14.98
CA TYR A 171 5.74 -8.01 15.65
C TYR A 171 5.58 -7.54 17.09
N ARG A 172 5.92 -8.39 18.07
CA ARG A 172 5.94 -8.02 19.48
C ARG A 172 7.34 -8.12 20.01
N VAL A 173 7.79 -7.08 20.71
CA VAL A 173 9.05 -7.09 21.47
C VAL A 173 8.74 -6.80 22.92
N SER A 174 9.27 -7.65 23.80
CA SER A 174 9.27 -7.48 25.25
C SER A 174 10.70 -7.34 25.74
N MET A 175 10.93 -6.28 26.50
CA MET A 175 12.21 -5.97 27.10
C MET A 175 12.13 -6.17 28.62
N PHE A 176 13.09 -6.90 29.17
CA PHE A 176 13.17 -7.22 30.58
C PHE A 176 14.56 -6.90 31.14
N ASP A 177 14.62 -5.93 32.06
CA ASP A 177 15.81 -5.64 32.85
C ASP A 177 15.73 -6.40 34.19
N GLY A 178 16.60 -7.39 34.37
CA GLY A 178 16.67 -8.18 35.60
C GLY A 178 17.18 -7.41 36.82
N SER A 179 17.91 -6.31 36.61
CA SER A 179 18.44 -5.44 37.67
C SER A 179 17.43 -4.36 38.08
N ASN A 180 16.59 -3.93 37.14
CA ASN A 180 15.57 -2.91 37.38
C ASN A 180 14.26 -3.25 36.66
N ARG A 181 13.34 -3.90 37.39
CA ARG A 181 12.00 -4.25 36.87
C ARG A 181 11.17 -3.04 36.43
N ALA A 182 11.53 -1.81 36.79
CA ALA A 182 10.84 -0.62 36.29
C ALA A 182 11.15 -0.32 34.81
N ARG A 183 12.27 -0.85 34.28
CA ARG A 183 12.71 -0.74 32.88
C ARG A 183 12.19 -1.91 32.02
N THR A 184 10.91 -2.23 32.15
CA THR A 184 10.22 -3.12 31.20
C THR A 184 9.58 -2.31 30.11
N TRP A 185 9.73 -2.75 28.85
CA TRP A 185 9.13 -2.09 27.70
C TRP A 185 8.54 -3.13 26.76
N ASN A 186 7.27 -2.96 26.39
CA ASN A 186 6.54 -3.87 25.51
C ASN A 186 5.99 -3.08 24.33
N VAL A 187 6.38 -3.44 23.12
CA VAL A 187 5.83 -2.86 21.89
C VAL A 187 5.17 -3.92 21.05
N THR A 188 4.09 -3.54 20.38
CA THR A 188 3.49 -4.29 19.29
C THR A 188 3.46 -3.39 18.06
N TYR A 189 4.02 -3.87 16.95
CA TYR A 189 4.07 -3.19 15.66
C TYR A 189 3.45 -4.11 14.61
N ASN A 190 2.51 -3.58 13.84
CA ASN A 190 1.83 -4.31 12.79
C ASN A 190 2.17 -3.69 11.43
N ASP A 191 2.46 -4.53 10.44
CA ASP A 191 2.73 -4.09 9.07
C ASP A 191 1.96 -4.96 8.07
N TYR A 192 1.56 -4.36 6.95
CA TYR A 192 0.95 -5.10 5.85
C TYR A 192 2.03 -5.57 4.88
N SER A 193 1.94 -6.83 4.48
CA SER A 193 2.77 -7.36 3.41
C SER A 193 2.34 -6.71 2.09
N ALA A 194 3.31 -6.09 1.41
CA ALA A 194 3.07 -5.42 0.16
C ALA A 194 4.26 -5.59 -0.79
N HIS A 195 3.97 -5.69 -2.08
CA HIS A 195 4.94 -5.64 -3.15
C HIS A 195 5.42 -4.20 -3.39
N LEU A 196 6.58 -4.07 -4.03
CA LEU A 196 6.95 -2.79 -4.62
C LEU A 196 6.06 -2.55 -5.84
N LEU A 197 5.78 -1.27 -6.10
CA LEU A 197 5.09 -0.90 -7.34
C LEU A 197 6.02 -1.24 -8.53
N PRO A 198 5.55 -1.92 -9.58
CA PRO A 198 6.36 -2.17 -10.77
C PRO A 198 6.82 -0.86 -11.41
N GLU A 199 8.05 -0.81 -11.94
CA GLU A 199 8.59 0.39 -12.60
C GLU A 199 7.71 0.88 -13.77
N ASN A 200 7.08 -0.07 -14.47
CA ASN A 200 6.16 0.20 -15.59
C ASN A 200 4.70 0.40 -15.15
N SER A 201 4.45 0.73 -13.88
CA SER A 201 3.10 1.01 -13.41
C SER A 201 2.57 2.32 -14.01
N ASN A 202 1.36 2.28 -14.56
CA ASN A 202 0.64 3.47 -15.03
C ASN A 202 0.08 4.34 -13.88
N TYR A 203 0.50 4.12 -12.63
CA TYR A 203 0.06 4.90 -11.50
C TYR A 203 0.69 6.30 -11.50
N LYS A 204 -0.11 7.31 -11.87
CA LYS A 204 0.35 8.70 -12.07
C LYS A 204 0.08 9.64 -10.90
N LEU A 205 -0.22 9.14 -9.70
CA LEU A 205 -0.48 10.00 -8.54
C LEU A 205 0.72 10.01 -7.59
N ARG A 206 1.08 11.21 -7.12
CA ARG A 206 1.94 11.41 -5.95
C ARG A 206 1.07 11.74 -4.74
N HIS A 207 1.45 11.21 -3.59
CA HIS A 207 0.72 11.42 -2.34
C HIS A 207 1.53 12.28 -1.38
N TYR A 208 0.85 13.24 -0.79
CA TYR A 208 1.38 14.05 0.30
C TYR A 208 0.48 13.85 1.52
N VAL A 209 1.08 13.61 2.67
CA VAL A 209 0.36 13.42 3.93
C VAL A 209 0.85 14.38 4.98
N SER A 210 -0.02 14.74 5.92
CA SER A 210 0.38 15.55 7.05
C SER A 210 1.16 14.73 8.09
N THR A 211 2.12 15.38 8.76
CA THR A 211 2.86 14.80 9.89
C THR A 211 1.96 14.41 11.07
N SER A 212 0.92 15.19 11.34
CA SER A 212 0.15 15.10 12.60
C SER A 212 -1.36 15.06 12.42
N SER A 213 -1.86 15.16 11.18
CA SER A 213 -3.28 15.00 10.86
C SER A 213 -3.52 13.86 9.88
N GLY A 214 -4.78 13.49 9.69
CA GLY A 214 -5.19 12.51 8.69
C GLY A 214 -5.36 13.08 7.29
N ASN A 215 -4.84 14.30 7.01
CA ASN A 215 -4.93 14.91 5.69
C ASN A 215 -4.00 14.19 4.70
N ILE A 216 -4.56 13.86 3.55
CA ILE A 216 -3.89 13.32 2.38
C ILE A 216 -4.28 14.11 1.15
N LEU A 217 -3.31 14.37 0.30
CA LEU A 217 -3.43 15.06 -0.97
C LEU A 217 -2.88 14.16 -2.07
N ALA A 218 -3.67 13.94 -3.12
CA ALA A 218 -3.20 13.28 -4.33
C ALA A 218 -3.02 14.29 -5.45
N VAL A 219 -1.84 14.30 -6.03
CA VAL A 219 -1.41 15.22 -7.08
C VAL A 219 -1.02 14.42 -8.31
N ASP A 220 -1.45 14.87 -9.49
CA ASP A 220 -1.01 14.30 -10.75
C ASP A 220 0.51 14.46 -10.91
N SER A 221 1.22 13.38 -11.17
CA SER A 221 2.68 13.38 -11.24
C SER A 221 3.23 14.13 -12.45
N VAL A 222 2.39 14.34 -13.48
CA VAL A 222 2.74 15.00 -14.75
C VAL A 222 2.29 16.46 -14.73
N THR A 223 1.00 16.71 -14.44
CA THR A 223 0.45 18.08 -14.49
C THR A 223 0.71 18.86 -13.21
N ALA A 224 1.10 18.19 -12.12
CA ALA A 224 1.22 18.76 -10.77
C ALA A 224 -0.10 19.35 -10.24
N GLU A 225 -1.24 18.99 -10.83
CA GLU A 225 -2.56 19.42 -10.39
C GLU A 225 -3.07 18.55 -9.25
N ILE A 226 -3.74 19.17 -8.29
CA ILE A 226 -4.44 18.46 -7.22
C ILE A 226 -5.62 17.71 -7.82
N ARG A 227 -5.63 16.38 -7.68
CA ARG A 227 -6.75 15.53 -8.12
C ARG A 227 -7.83 15.45 -7.06
N TRP A 228 -7.43 15.26 -5.80
CA TRP A 228 -8.33 15.22 -4.66
C TRP A 228 -7.58 15.40 -3.34
N GLU A 229 -8.35 15.75 -2.31
CA GLU A 229 -7.92 15.85 -0.92
C GLU A 229 -8.89 15.03 -0.05
N GLN A 230 -8.38 14.44 1.04
CA GLN A 230 -9.20 13.77 2.04
C GLN A 230 -8.63 13.97 3.45
N ASP A 231 -9.50 14.05 4.47
CA ASP A 231 -9.11 14.05 5.87
C ASP A 231 -9.64 12.80 6.59
N LEU A 232 -8.71 11.87 6.86
CA LEU A 232 -8.97 10.59 7.52
C LEU A 232 -8.95 10.68 9.06
N LYS A 233 -8.77 11.88 9.62
CA LYS A 233 -8.76 12.21 11.06
C LYS A 233 -7.64 11.61 11.91
N GLU A 234 -6.93 10.62 11.39
CA GLU A 234 -5.86 9.88 12.08
C GLU A 234 -4.60 9.84 11.24
N GLN A 235 -3.44 9.77 11.91
CA GLN A 235 -2.14 9.80 11.24
C GLN A 235 -2.01 8.65 10.22
N ILE A 236 -1.64 9.00 9.00
CA ILE A 236 -1.42 8.06 7.91
C ILE A 236 -0.01 7.47 8.04
N VAL A 237 0.08 6.15 7.95
CA VAL A 237 1.36 5.42 8.12
C VAL A 237 1.78 4.68 6.86
N ALA A 238 0.83 4.32 5.99
CA ALA A 238 1.11 3.67 4.73
C ALA A 238 -0.01 3.88 3.72
N ILE A 239 0.36 3.86 2.44
CA ILE A 239 -0.54 3.94 1.29
C ILE A 239 -0.23 2.76 0.38
N TYR A 240 -1.25 2.12 -0.16
CA TYR A 240 -1.13 0.98 -1.05
C TYR A 240 -2.04 1.14 -2.28
N LEU A 241 -1.59 0.61 -3.41
CA LEU A 241 -2.45 0.33 -4.55
C LEU A 241 -2.97 -1.10 -4.40
N LEU A 242 -4.29 -1.28 -4.42
CA LEU A 242 -4.92 -2.59 -4.40
C LEU A 242 -4.97 -3.15 -5.83
N GLN A 243 -4.29 -4.26 -6.05
CA GLN A 243 -4.29 -5.00 -7.31
C GLN A 243 -4.69 -6.46 -7.08
N ASN A 244 -4.93 -7.21 -8.15
CA ASN A 244 -5.40 -8.61 -8.06
C ASN A 244 -4.39 -9.54 -7.38
N ASP A 245 -3.10 -9.21 -7.45
CA ASP A 245 -1.99 -9.94 -6.85
C ASP A 245 -1.66 -9.48 -5.42
N GLY A 246 -2.27 -8.41 -4.92
CA GLY A 246 -2.14 -7.98 -3.54
C GLY A 246 -2.04 -6.47 -3.36
N LEU A 247 -1.33 -6.08 -2.30
CA LEU A 247 -1.03 -4.69 -2.01
C LEU A 247 0.30 -4.30 -2.64
N HIS A 248 0.35 -3.15 -3.33
CA HIS A 248 1.60 -2.53 -3.74
C HIS A 248 1.82 -1.26 -2.93
N LYS A 249 2.95 -1.16 -2.23
CA LYS A 249 3.24 0.01 -1.40
C LYS A 249 3.48 1.23 -2.30
N LEU A 250 2.72 2.29 -2.06
CA LEU A 250 2.85 3.56 -2.75
C LEU A 250 3.73 4.51 -1.92
N PRO A 251 4.66 5.24 -2.56
CA PRO A 251 5.44 6.27 -1.88
C PRO A 251 4.54 7.46 -1.55
N PHE A 252 4.86 8.13 -0.45
CA PHE A 252 4.24 9.39 -0.06
C PHE A 252 5.25 10.29 0.63
N GLU A 253 5.06 11.59 0.49
CA GLU A 253 5.87 12.60 1.15
C GLU A 253 5.13 13.15 2.37
N VAL A 254 5.88 13.37 3.45
CA VAL A 254 5.33 13.87 4.70
C VAL A 254 5.59 15.37 4.77
N LEU A 255 4.52 16.16 4.86
CA LEU A 255 4.57 17.61 4.98
C LEU A 255 4.06 18.07 6.35
N GLY A 256 4.61 19.19 6.83
CA GLY A 256 4.05 19.86 8.00
C GLY A 256 2.59 20.24 7.74
N ARG A 257 1.74 20.10 8.75
CA ARG A 257 0.31 20.41 8.65
C ARG A 257 0.03 21.76 8.00
N GLU A 258 0.65 22.83 8.49
CA GLU A 258 0.46 24.18 7.95
C GLU A 258 0.93 24.30 6.49
N THR A 259 2.02 23.60 6.13
CA THR A 259 2.53 23.58 4.76
C THR A 259 1.53 22.92 3.80
N LEU A 260 0.96 21.78 4.21
CA LEU A 260 -0.04 21.06 3.42
C LEU A 260 -1.34 21.87 3.31
N GLU A 261 -1.83 22.45 4.40
CA GLU A 261 -3.03 23.30 4.39
C GLU A 261 -2.84 24.55 3.52
N ASN A 262 -1.64 25.14 3.51
CA ASN A 262 -1.35 26.30 2.67
C ASN A 262 -1.18 25.94 1.20
N SER A 263 -0.62 24.78 0.84
CA SER A 263 -0.52 24.36 -0.56
C SER A 263 -1.91 24.16 -1.19
N ILE A 264 -2.86 23.63 -0.43
CA ILE A 264 -4.27 23.51 -0.83
C ILE A 264 -4.89 24.90 -1.07
N LYS A 265 -4.70 25.83 -0.12
CA LYS A 265 -5.24 27.20 -0.24
C LYS A 265 -4.68 27.97 -1.43
N ILE A 266 -3.37 27.88 -1.67
CA ILE A 266 -2.71 28.56 -2.79
C ILE A 266 -3.22 28.02 -4.13
N SER A 267 -3.38 26.69 -4.25
CA SER A 267 -3.98 26.10 -5.46
C SER A 267 -5.40 26.60 -5.72
N LEU A 268 -6.19 26.86 -4.67
CA LEU A 268 -7.53 27.43 -4.82
C LEU A 268 -7.48 28.89 -5.27
N ILE A 269 -6.53 29.69 -4.78
CA ILE A 269 -6.40 31.11 -5.16
C ILE A 269 -6.10 31.26 -6.65
N PHE A 270 -5.18 30.46 -7.21
CA PHE A 270 -4.87 30.50 -8.64
C PHE A 270 -6.06 30.09 -9.53
N LEU A 271 -6.96 29.23 -9.05
CA LEU A 271 -8.18 28.88 -9.78
C LEU A 271 -9.22 30.00 -9.81
N PHE A 272 -9.15 30.97 -8.88
CA PHE A 272 -10.09 32.11 -8.80
C PHE A 272 -9.54 33.39 -9.44
N GLU A 273 -8.24 33.49 -9.72
CA GLU A 273 -7.67 34.63 -10.46
C GLU A 273 -7.78 34.49 -11.99
N ASP A 274 -8.07 33.28 -12.49
CA ASP A 274 -8.24 32.99 -13.93
C ASP A 274 -9.71 32.99 -14.43
N GLN A 275 -10.66 33.59 -13.68
CA GLN A 275 -12.05 33.83 -14.12
C GLN A 275 -12.37 35.32 -14.32
#